data_AF-A0A1E5Q4Z2-F1
#
_entry.id   AF-A0A1E5Q4Z2-F1
#
_cell.length_a   1.000
_cell.length_b   1.000
_cell.length_c   1.000
_cell.angle_alpha   90.00
_cell.angle_beta   90.00
_cell.angle_gamma   90.00
#
_symmetry.space_group_name_H-M   'P 1'
#
loop_
_entity.id
_entity.type
_entity.pdbx_description
1 polymer ?
#
loop_
_entity_poly.entity_id
_entity_poly.type
_entity_poly.pdbx_seq_one_letter_code
_entity_poly.pdbx_strand_id
1 'polypeptide(L)'
;MALETFMVALPPPDKIGMANYLEKLAHTLRFQAENDAKRVLDNANVNRHRDKLKDARAVLRARMWQGLDRHRAILQTEQETGIPRDVLEKWANLEAADITRQKRDRAIMQKCATGWTNPQLATHFNVSETHIARIIAKMRATAKRP
;
A
#
# COMPACT_ATOMS: atom_id res chain seq x y z
N MET A 1 8.64 47.56 13.68
CA MET A 1 9.10 47.93 15.04
C MET A 1 9.74 46.69 15.64
N ALA A 2 11.01 46.75 16.01
CA ALA A 2 11.72 45.60 16.55
C ALA A 2 11.23 45.28 17.97
N LEU A 3 11.17 44.00 18.34
CA LEU A 3 10.76 43.53 19.68
C LEU A 3 11.59 44.22 20.78
N GLU A 4 12.87 44.49 20.46
CA GLU A 4 13.82 45.22 21.30
C GLU A 4 13.35 46.64 21.64
N THR A 5 12.74 47.37 20.69
CA THR A 5 12.23 48.74 20.91
C THR A 5 11.04 48.76 21.88
N PHE A 6 10.24 47.70 21.88
CA PHE A 6 9.08 47.56 22.77
C PHE A 6 9.48 47.14 24.20
N MET A 7 10.51 46.29 24.33
CA MET A 7 11.03 45.85 25.63
C MET A 7 11.78 46.95 26.39
N VAL A 8 12.37 47.94 25.71
CA VAL A 8 13.04 49.08 26.37
C VAL A 8 12.05 49.98 27.10
N ALA A 9 10.82 50.13 26.58
CA ALA A 9 9.79 51.04 27.09
C ALA A 9 8.96 50.51 28.28
N LEU A 10 9.06 49.21 28.61
CA LEU A 10 8.29 48.61 29.70
C LEU A 10 8.89 48.89 31.09
N PRO A 11 8.09 48.99 32.16
CA PRO A 11 8.58 48.96 33.54
C PRO A 11 9.33 47.66 33.85
N PRO A 12 10.34 47.66 34.75
CA PRO A 12 11.09 46.46 35.14
C PRO A 12 10.25 45.21 35.47
N PRO A 13 9.14 45.28 36.24
CA PRO A 13 8.32 44.10 36.53
C PRO A 13 7.64 43.52 35.28
N ASP A 14 7.22 44.37 34.33
CA ASP A 14 6.58 43.92 33.09
C ASP A 14 7.59 43.30 32.12
N LYS A 15 8.85 43.75 32.14
CA LYS A 15 9.95 43.09 31.40
C LYS A 15 10.21 41.69 31.91
N ILE A 16 10.19 41.49 33.24
CA ILE A 16 10.35 40.17 33.87
C ILE A 16 9.16 39.26 33.52
N GLY A 17 7.93 39.80 33.59
CA GLY A 17 6.73 39.08 33.18
C GLY A 17 6.77 38.64 31.71
N MET A 18 7.20 39.53 30.82
CA MET A 18 7.34 39.24 29.39
C MET A 18 8.46 38.25 29.10
N ALA A 19 9.61 38.36 29.76
CA ALA A 19 10.71 37.40 29.64
C ALA A 19 10.26 36.00 30.07
N ASN A 20 9.60 35.86 31.22
CA ASN A 20 9.05 34.60 31.70
C ASN A 20 7.98 34.02 30.75
N TYR A 21 7.17 34.88 30.12
CA TYR A 21 6.20 34.46 29.11
C TYR A 21 6.89 33.93 27.85
N LEU A 22 7.90 34.63 27.35
CA LEU A 22 8.69 34.21 26.18
C LEU A 22 9.46 32.91 26.44
N GLU A 23 10.03 32.74 27.63
CA GLU A 23 10.65 31.48 28.05
C GLU A 23 9.64 30.32 28.05
N LYS A 24 8.45 30.51 28.64
CA LYS A 24 7.38 29.50 28.60
C LYS A 24 6.95 29.17 27.18
N LEU A 25 6.88 30.17 26.30
CA LEU A 25 6.49 29.99 24.90
C LEU A 25 7.58 29.22 24.13
N ALA A 26 8.86 29.56 24.34
CA ALA A 26 9.99 28.84 23.78
C ALA A 26 10.05 27.37 24.26
N HIS A 27 9.82 27.12 25.55
CA HIS A 27 9.70 25.78 26.10
C HIS A 27 8.55 24.99 25.46
N THR A 28 7.39 25.63 25.27
CA THR A 28 6.22 25.00 24.64
C THR A 28 6.51 24.62 23.19
N LEU A 29 7.12 25.53 22.42
CA LEU A 29 7.49 25.29 21.03
C LEU A 29 8.53 24.17 20.90
N ARG A 30 9.52 24.12 21.80
CA ARG A 30 10.50 23.05 21.85
C ARG A 30 9.85 21.69 22.11
N PHE A 31 8.94 21.61 23.08
CA PHE A 31 8.21 20.37 23.39
C PHE A 31 7.34 19.90 22.21
N GLN A 32 6.68 20.83 21.51
CA GLN A 32 5.92 20.52 20.30
C GLN A 32 6.82 19.98 19.19
N ALA A 33 7.96 20.62 18.92
CA ALA A 33 8.93 20.17 17.92
C ALA A 33 9.48 18.76 18.24
N GLU A 34 9.76 18.47 19.51
CA GLU A 34 10.19 17.13 19.95
C GLU A 34 9.11 16.06 19.74
N ASN A 35 7.83 16.41 19.98
CA ASN A 35 6.71 15.50 19.73
C ASN A 35 6.44 15.28 18.24
N ASP A 36 6.56 16.31 17.42
CA ASP A 36 6.42 16.19 15.97
C ASP A 36 7.54 15.33 15.39
N ALA A 37 8.78 15.50 15.84
CA ALA A 37 9.90 14.65 15.45
C ALA A 37 9.64 13.17 15.81
N LYS A 38 9.13 12.89 17.01
CA LYS A 38 8.72 11.53 17.42
C LYS A 38 7.61 10.98 16.53
N ARG A 39 6.57 11.77 16.24
CA ARG A 39 5.47 11.38 15.34
C ARG A 39 5.96 11.07 13.94
N VAL A 40 6.89 11.85 13.40
CA VAL A 40 7.48 11.59 12.07
C VAL A 40 8.24 10.26 12.08
N LEU A 41 9.01 9.97 13.12
CA LEU A 41 9.70 8.69 13.28
C LEU A 41 8.72 7.51 13.41
N ASP A 42 7.66 7.67 14.20
CA ASP A 42 6.62 6.65 14.37
C ASP A 42 5.89 6.37 13.04
N ASN A 43 5.52 7.42 12.31
CA ASN A 43 4.91 7.29 10.98
C ASN A 43 5.84 6.60 9.99
N ALA A 44 7.14 6.94 10.01
CA ALA A 44 8.14 6.28 9.18
C ALA A 44 8.30 4.79 9.55
N ASN A 45 8.23 4.44 10.83
CA ASN A 45 8.25 3.06 11.30
C ASN A 45 7.00 2.28 10.84
N VAL A 46 5.82 2.87 10.96
CA VAL A 46 4.56 2.29 10.49
C VAL A 46 4.61 2.05 8.98
N ASN A 47 5.09 3.02 8.21
CA ASN A 47 5.21 2.89 6.76
C ASN A 47 6.20 1.79 6.38
N ARG A 48 7.39 1.74 7.01
CA ARG A 48 8.34 0.64 6.81
C ARG A 48 7.73 -0.73 7.10
N HIS A 49 6.94 -0.84 8.16
CA HIS A 49 6.24 -2.10 8.47
C HIS A 49 5.19 -2.47 7.42
N ARG A 50 4.40 -1.48 6.95
CA ARG A 50 3.42 -1.68 5.88
C ARG A 50 4.08 -2.10 4.57
N ASP A 51 5.20 -1.51 4.22
CA ASP A 51 5.97 -1.86 3.03
C ASP A 51 6.50 -3.29 3.13
N LYS A 52 7.05 -3.70 4.28
CA LYS A 52 7.45 -5.09 4.53
C LYS A 52 6.29 -6.08 4.32
N LEU A 53 5.09 -5.76 4.81
CA LEU A 53 3.90 -6.61 4.62
C LEU A 53 3.47 -6.67 3.15
N LYS A 54 3.53 -5.54 2.45
CA LYS A 54 3.21 -5.44 1.02
C LYS A 54 4.17 -6.29 0.19
N ASP A 55 5.46 -6.19 0.46
CA ASP A 55 6.50 -6.96 -0.22
C ASP A 55 6.34 -8.45 0.03
N ALA A 56 6.09 -8.86 1.28
CA ALA A 56 5.84 -10.26 1.62
C ALA A 56 4.62 -10.83 0.89
N ARG A 57 3.53 -10.06 0.80
CA ARG A 57 2.34 -10.45 0.03
C ARG A 57 2.65 -10.56 -1.48
N ALA A 58 3.44 -9.64 -2.03
CA ALA A 58 3.84 -9.67 -3.43
C ALA A 58 4.68 -10.92 -3.75
N VAL A 59 5.60 -11.28 -2.86
CA VAL A 59 6.41 -12.50 -2.95
C VAL A 59 5.52 -13.76 -2.93
N LEU A 60 4.59 -13.86 -1.97
CA LEU A 60 3.63 -14.98 -1.91
C LEU A 60 2.84 -15.11 -3.22
N ARG A 61 2.29 -13.99 -3.69
CA ARG A 61 1.52 -13.94 -4.93
C ARG A 61 2.36 -14.37 -6.13
N ALA A 62 3.61 -13.93 -6.23
CA ALA A 62 4.52 -14.30 -7.32
C ALA A 62 4.78 -15.81 -7.34
N ARG A 63 5.04 -16.43 -6.19
CA ARG A 63 5.23 -17.88 -6.07
C ARG A 63 3.99 -18.66 -6.52
N MET A 64 2.82 -18.27 -6.02
CA MET A 64 1.56 -18.90 -6.43
C MET A 64 1.26 -18.67 -7.92
N TRP A 65 1.64 -17.51 -8.46
CA TRP A 65 1.52 -17.21 -9.89
C TRP A 65 2.36 -18.17 -10.74
N GLN A 66 3.60 -18.44 -10.31
CA GLN A 66 4.52 -19.40 -10.95
C GLN A 66 4.05 -20.87 -10.85
N GLY A 67 2.98 -21.14 -10.11
CA GLY A 67 2.41 -22.50 -9.97
C GLY A 67 2.99 -23.29 -8.81
N LEU A 68 3.69 -22.63 -7.88
CA LEU A 68 4.09 -23.29 -6.64
C LEU A 68 2.84 -23.69 -5.84
N ASP A 69 2.85 -24.91 -5.28
CA ASP A 69 1.78 -25.38 -4.42
C ASP A 69 1.55 -24.42 -3.24
N ARG A 70 0.29 -24.26 -2.82
CA ARG A 70 -0.12 -23.31 -1.78
C ARG A 70 0.68 -23.50 -0.50
N HIS A 71 0.83 -24.74 -0.04
CA HIS A 71 1.52 -25.04 1.21
C HIS A 71 3.00 -24.69 1.09
N ARG A 72 3.64 -25.04 -0.04
CA ARG A 72 5.05 -24.69 -0.31
C ARG A 72 5.26 -23.17 -0.42
N ALA A 73 4.36 -22.46 -1.08
CA ALA A 73 4.44 -21.00 -1.23
C ALA A 73 4.36 -20.29 0.12
N ILE A 74 3.48 -20.74 1.00
CA ILE A 74 3.35 -20.21 2.36
C ILE A 74 4.62 -20.48 3.16
N LEU A 75 5.08 -21.74 3.19
CA LEU A 75 6.25 -22.14 3.98
C LEU A 75 7.52 -21.40 3.56
N GLN A 76 7.77 -21.24 2.26
CA GLN A 76 8.92 -20.49 1.77
C GLN A 76 8.80 -18.98 2.07
N THR A 77 7.59 -18.43 2.00
CA THR A 77 7.37 -16.99 2.29
C THR A 77 7.52 -16.71 3.78
N GLU A 78 7.06 -17.60 4.64
CA GLU A 78 7.26 -17.53 6.09
C GLU A 78 8.76 -17.52 6.43
N GLN A 79 9.53 -18.44 5.84
CA GLN A 79 10.99 -18.53 6.04
C GLN A 79 11.74 -17.28 5.58
N GLU A 80 11.34 -16.68 4.46
CA GLU A 80 12.04 -15.52 3.89
C GLU A 80 11.65 -14.19 4.57
N THR A 81 10.38 -14.01 4.90
CA THR A 81 9.85 -12.70 5.33
C THR A 81 9.61 -12.61 6.84
N GLY A 82 9.54 -13.77 7.52
CA GLY A 82 9.18 -13.88 8.93
C GLY A 82 7.72 -13.55 9.23
N ILE A 83 6.85 -13.49 8.21
CA ILE A 83 5.41 -13.27 8.42
C ILE A 83 4.75 -14.55 8.94
N PRO A 84 3.90 -14.46 9.99
CA PRO A 84 3.19 -15.61 10.54
C PRO A 84 2.35 -16.37 9.51
N ARG A 85 2.35 -17.71 9.64
CA ARG A 85 1.65 -18.61 8.73
C ARG A 85 0.14 -18.34 8.62
N ASP A 86 -0.53 -18.00 9.72
CA ASP A 86 -1.97 -17.75 9.74
C ASP A 86 -2.37 -16.53 8.88
N VAL A 87 -1.51 -15.51 8.83
CA VAL A 87 -1.68 -14.34 7.96
C VAL A 87 -1.46 -14.72 6.50
N LEU A 88 -0.40 -15.48 6.22
CA LEU A 88 -0.08 -15.95 4.86
C LEU A 88 -1.16 -16.88 4.30
N GLU A 89 -1.76 -17.74 5.12
CA GLU A 89 -2.88 -18.61 4.72
C GLU A 89 -4.11 -17.80 4.30
N LYS A 90 -4.48 -16.77 5.07
CA LYS A 90 -5.58 -15.86 4.72
C LYS A 90 -5.33 -15.18 3.39
N TRP A 91 -4.11 -14.68 3.16
CA TRP A 91 -3.74 -14.05 1.89
C TRP A 91 -3.74 -15.06 0.75
N ALA A 92 -3.13 -16.23 0.91
CA ALA A 92 -3.07 -17.25 -0.13
C ALA A 92 -4.47 -17.65 -0.62
N ASN A 93 -5.46 -17.75 0.26
CA ASN A 93 -6.84 -18.03 -0.13
C ASN A 93 -7.45 -16.93 -1.01
N LEU A 94 -7.21 -15.67 -0.67
CA LEU A 94 -7.67 -14.52 -1.48
C LEU A 94 -6.94 -14.44 -2.82
N GLU A 95 -5.62 -14.69 -2.82
CA GLU A 95 -4.78 -14.65 -4.02
C GLU A 95 -5.10 -15.82 -4.96
N ALA A 96 -5.38 -17.03 -4.46
CA ALA A 96 -5.66 -18.19 -5.32
C ALA A 96 -6.83 -17.96 -6.28
N ALA A 97 -7.93 -17.39 -5.79
CA ALA A 97 -9.10 -17.08 -6.60
C ALA A 97 -8.80 -15.98 -7.64
N ASP A 98 -8.08 -14.92 -7.23
CA ASP A 98 -7.69 -13.83 -8.12
C ASP A 98 -6.71 -14.30 -9.20
N ILE A 99 -5.70 -15.10 -8.84
CA ILE A 99 -4.70 -15.67 -9.75
C ILE A 99 -5.39 -16.57 -10.79
N THR A 100 -6.30 -17.45 -10.35
CA THR A 100 -7.04 -18.35 -11.26
C THR A 100 -7.85 -17.54 -12.27
N ARG A 101 -8.57 -16.51 -11.79
CA ARG A 101 -9.32 -15.60 -12.65
C ARG A 101 -8.40 -14.90 -13.66
N GLN A 102 -7.30 -14.33 -13.20
CA GLN A 102 -6.35 -13.61 -14.05
C GLN A 102 -5.67 -14.51 -15.09
N LYS A 103 -5.33 -15.75 -14.73
CA LYS A 103 -4.79 -16.74 -15.68
C LYS A 103 -5.81 -17.06 -16.78
N ARG A 104 -7.08 -17.25 -16.42
CA ARG A 104 -8.17 -17.45 -17.38
C ARG A 104 -8.35 -16.23 -18.29
N ASP A 105 -8.40 -15.03 -17.72
CA ASP A 105 -8.57 -13.79 -18.49
C ASP A 105 -7.39 -13.58 -19.47
N ARG A 106 -6.15 -13.91 -19.06
CA ARG A 106 -4.98 -13.92 -19.95
C ARG A 106 -5.12 -14.95 -21.08
N ALA A 107 -5.59 -16.17 -20.77
CA ALA A 107 -5.80 -17.20 -21.78
C ALA A 107 -6.90 -16.82 -22.79
N ILE A 108 -7.97 -16.16 -22.34
CA ILE A 108 -9.01 -15.58 -23.21
C ILE A 108 -8.40 -14.55 -24.15
N MET A 109 -7.60 -13.62 -23.62
CA MET A 109 -6.95 -12.58 -24.43
C MET A 109 -5.94 -13.15 -25.43
N GLN A 110 -5.16 -14.17 -25.05
CA GLN A 110 -4.24 -14.86 -25.95
C GLN A 110 -4.99 -15.51 -27.12
N LYS A 111 -6.08 -16.25 -26.87
CA LYS A 111 -6.89 -16.86 -27.94
C LYS A 111 -7.60 -15.81 -28.80
N CYS A 112 -8.08 -14.73 -28.20
CA CYS A 112 -8.64 -13.59 -28.95
C CYS A 112 -7.59 -12.98 -29.89
N ALA A 113 -6.34 -12.84 -29.43
CA ALA A 113 -5.23 -12.34 -30.26
C ALA A 113 -4.88 -13.30 -31.42
N THR A 114 -5.12 -14.61 -31.28
CA THR A 114 -4.98 -15.58 -32.38
C THR A 114 -6.22 -15.67 -33.26
N GLY A 115 -7.16 -14.72 -33.18
CA GLY A 115 -8.31 -14.61 -34.08
C GLY A 115 -9.58 -15.33 -33.63
N TRP A 116 -9.65 -15.83 -32.39
CA TRP A 116 -10.86 -16.49 -31.90
C TRP A 116 -12.01 -15.49 -31.70
N THR A 117 -13.20 -15.89 -32.10
CA THR A 117 -14.42 -15.09 -31.95
C THR A 117 -15.05 -15.26 -30.56
N ASN A 118 -15.92 -14.33 -30.16
CA ASN A 118 -16.60 -14.40 -28.86
C ASN A 118 -17.39 -15.71 -28.65
N PRO A 119 -18.15 -16.23 -29.64
CA PRO A 119 -18.81 -17.53 -29.52
C PRO A 119 -17.84 -18.69 -29.28
N GLN A 120 -16.72 -18.74 -30.02
CA GLN A 120 -15.71 -19.79 -29.87
C GLN A 120 -15.07 -19.78 -28.48
N LEU A 121 -14.76 -18.59 -27.95
CA LEU A 121 -14.24 -18.41 -26.61
C LEU A 121 -15.28 -18.81 -25.54
N ALA A 122 -16.55 -18.43 -25.74
CA ALA A 122 -17.64 -18.77 -24.83
C ALA A 122 -17.80 -20.28 -24.68
N THR A 123 -17.83 -21.01 -25.80
CA THR A 123 -17.87 -22.48 -25.80
C THR A 123 -16.63 -23.09 -25.14
N HIS A 124 -15.43 -22.61 -25.50
CA HIS A 124 -14.17 -23.18 -24.97
C HIS A 124 -13.99 -22.97 -23.46
N PHE A 125 -14.37 -21.80 -22.94
CA PHE A 125 -14.25 -21.48 -21.52
C PHE A 125 -15.51 -21.81 -20.71
N ASN A 126 -16.54 -22.37 -21.36
CA ASN A 126 -17.85 -22.70 -20.79
C ASN A 126 -18.48 -21.51 -20.04
N VAL A 127 -18.56 -20.36 -20.71
CA VAL A 127 -19.15 -19.11 -20.18
C VAL A 127 -20.00 -18.44 -21.25
N SER A 128 -20.83 -17.47 -20.88
CA SER A 128 -21.63 -16.73 -21.85
C SER A 128 -20.76 -15.82 -22.75
N GLU A 129 -21.22 -15.57 -23.98
CA GLU A 129 -20.57 -14.62 -24.89
C GLU A 129 -20.50 -13.20 -24.32
N THR A 130 -21.56 -12.79 -23.61
CA THR A 130 -21.61 -11.50 -22.90
C THR A 130 -20.52 -11.39 -21.83
N HIS A 131 -20.18 -12.50 -21.15
CA HIS A 131 -19.10 -12.54 -20.18
C HIS A 131 -17.73 -12.35 -20.86
N ILE A 132 -17.50 -13.02 -22.00
CA ILE A 132 -16.28 -12.87 -22.80
C ILE A 132 -16.12 -11.44 -23.30
N ALA A 133 -17.17 -10.87 -23.89
CA ALA A 133 -17.15 -9.49 -24.39
C ALA A 133 -16.79 -8.48 -23.28
N ARG A 134 -17.34 -8.67 -22.08
CA ARG A 134 -17.02 -7.85 -20.91
C ARG A 134 -15.55 -8.00 -20.46
N ILE A 135 -15.00 -9.22 -20.45
CA ILE A 135 -13.59 -9.46 -20.12
C ILE A 135 -12.68 -8.77 -21.13
N ILE A 136 -12.94 -8.94 -22.43
CA ILE A 136 -12.13 -8.32 -23.50
C ILE A 136 -12.19 -6.79 -23.40
N ALA A 137 -13.38 -6.22 -23.23
CA ALA A 137 -13.55 -4.78 -23.07
C ALA A 137 -12.78 -4.24 -21.84
N LYS A 138 -12.89 -4.93 -20.69
CA LYS A 138 -12.16 -4.60 -19.48
C LYS A 138 -10.66 -4.64 -19.71
N MET A 139 -10.12 -5.73 -20.26
CA MET A 139 -8.68 -5.92 -20.48
C MET A 139 -8.09 -4.89 -21.46
N ARG A 140 -8.84 -4.54 -22.52
CA ARG A 140 -8.44 -3.48 -23.46
C ARG A 140 -8.43 -2.09 -22.80
N ALA A 141 -9.36 -1.81 -21.90
CA ALA A 141 -9.37 -0.56 -21.15
C ALA A 141 -8.17 -0.45 -20.20
N THR A 142 -7.78 -1.54 -19.54
CA THR A 142 -6.58 -1.56 -18.68
C THR A 142 -5.29 -1.40 -19.49
N ALA A 143 -5.21 -1.97 -20.69
CA ALA A 143 -4.03 -1.85 -21.56
C ALA A 143 -3.83 -0.45 -22.17
N LYS A 144 -4.88 0.40 -22.19
CA LYS A 144 -4.82 1.77 -22.72
C LYS A 144 -4.40 2.83 -21.68
N ARG A 145 -4.29 2.47 -20.40
CA ARG A 145 -3.78 3.39 -19.36
C ARG A 145 -2.27 3.20 -19.25
N PRO A 146 -1.45 4.24 -19.52
CA PRO A 146 0.01 4.19 -19.39
C PRO A 146 0.44 3.96 -17.94
#